data_AF-A0A7W5YCY7-F1
#
_entry.id   AF-A0A7W5YCY7-F1
#
_cell.length_a   1.000
_cell.length_b   1.000
_cell.length_c   1.000
_cell.angle_alpha   90.00
_cell.angle_beta   90.00
_cell.angle_gamma   90.00
#
_symmetry.space_group_name_H-M   'P 1'
#
loop_
_entity.id
_entity.type
_entity.pdbx_description
1 polymer ?
#
loop_
_entity_poly.entity_id
_entity_poly.type
_entity_poly.pdbx_seq_one_letter_code
_entity_poly.pdbx_strand_id
1 'polypeptide(L)'
;MRAIITISQVVAPTWHRGRVILLGDAAWCVTLFAGYGSSLAVGGADRLGSELDAHPGDIGAALTAWEMALRPEAERKQRLGRRVKGVYAPANPLLLWLTQLPLRLAALPAVRRYMIRRFIKG
;
A
#
# COMPACT_ATOMS: atom_id res chain seq x y z
N MET A 1 26.39 -7.20 1.05
CA MET A 1 25.54 -6.06 1.45
C MET A 1 24.09 -6.53 1.46
N ARG A 2 23.52 -6.85 2.63
CA ARG A 2 22.11 -7.28 2.78
C ARG A 2 21.31 -6.08 3.30
N ALA A 3 20.50 -5.47 2.45
CA ALA A 3 19.54 -4.47 2.89
C ALA A 3 18.39 -5.20 3.61
N ILE A 4 18.25 -4.99 4.92
CA ILE A 4 17.10 -5.45 5.70
C ILE A 4 16.10 -4.29 5.69
N ILE A 5 15.17 -4.30 4.74
CA ILE A 5 14.08 -3.34 4.71
C ILE A 5 12.95 -3.95 5.56
N THR A 6 12.72 -3.41 6.75
CA THR A 6 11.65 -3.88 7.64
C THR A 6 10.31 -3.32 7.16
N ILE A 7 9.33 -4.20 6.93
CA ILE A 7 7.97 -3.81 6.52
C ILE A 7 7.09 -3.73 7.77
N SER A 8 6.69 -2.51 8.14
CA SER A 8 5.80 -2.20 9.26
C SER A 8 4.55 -1.45 8.81
N GLN A 9 3.42 -1.70 9.48
CA GLN A 9 2.17 -0.94 9.28
C GLN A 9 1.82 -0.18 10.55
N VAL A 10 1.32 1.04 10.39
CA VAL A 10 0.82 1.87 11.49
C VAL A 10 -0.64 1.51 11.74
N VAL A 11 -0.99 1.27 13.01
CA VAL A 11 -2.37 1.01 13.45
C VAL A 11 -2.63 1.91 14.65
N ALA A 12 -3.62 2.79 14.53
CA ALA A 12 -4.04 3.70 15.58
C ALA A 12 -5.57 3.57 15.78
N PRO A 13 -6.06 3.65 17.03
CA PRO A 13 -7.50 3.54 17.31
C PRO A 13 -8.30 4.72 16.75
N THR A 14 -7.71 5.93 16.76
CA THR A 14 -8.22 7.13 16.10
C THR A 14 -7.09 7.80 15.33
N TRP A 15 -7.43 8.53 14.27
CA TRP A 15 -6.49 9.30 13.46
C TRP A 15 -6.52 10.79 13.78
N HIS A 16 -7.40 11.21 14.67
CA HIS A 16 -7.42 12.57 15.18
C HIS A 16 -7.58 12.61 16.70
N ARG A 17 -7.12 13.72 17.28
CA ARG A 17 -7.35 14.11 18.67
C ARG A 17 -7.41 15.62 18.78
N GLY A 18 -8.58 16.16 19.10
CA GLY A 18 -8.81 17.60 19.09
C GLY A 18 -8.54 18.19 17.71
N ARG A 19 -7.52 19.04 17.60
CA ARG A 19 -7.12 19.71 16.35
C ARG A 19 -5.86 19.10 15.70
N VAL A 20 -5.40 17.96 16.22
CA VAL A 20 -4.24 17.24 15.70
C VAL A 20 -4.71 16.01 14.94
N ILE A 21 -4.13 15.79 13.76
CA ILE A 21 -4.46 14.68 12.88
C ILE A 21 -3.21 13.89 12.48
N LEU A 22 -3.40 12.61 12.20
CA LEU A 22 -2.44 11.74 11.55
C LEU A 22 -2.89 11.58 10.10
N LEU A 23 -2.00 11.83 9.14
CA LEU A 23 -2.32 11.74 7.70
C LEU A 23 -1.24 10.94 6.97
N GLY A 24 -1.65 10.16 5.97
CA GLY A 24 -0.73 9.39 5.14
C GLY A 24 -0.06 8.26 5.91
N ASP A 25 1.26 8.08 5.74
CA ASP A 25 1.99 6.99 6.38
C ASP A 25 1.98 7.07 7.92
N ALA A 26 1.78 8.26 8.49
CA ALA A 26 1.61 8.45 9.92
C ALA A 26 0.29 7.84 10.47
N ALA A 27 -0.70 7.62 9.60
CA ALA A 27 -2.00 7.05 9.98
C ALA A 27 -2.24 5.65 9.42
N TRP A 28 -1.75 5.36 8.21
CA TRP A 28 -2.08 4.12 7.48
C TRP A 28 -0.97 3.62 6.55
N CYS A 29 0.29 3.58 7.01
CA CYS A 29 1.39 3.03 6.21
C CYS A 29 1.01 1.69 5.52
N VAL A 30 0.94 1.72 4.19
CA VAL A 30 0.43 0.62 3.33
C VAL A 30 1.54 -0.16 2.61
N THR A 31 2.78 0.35 2.65
CA THR A 31 4.13 -0.22 2.39
C THR A 31 4.40 -1.22 1.26
N LEU A 32 3.48 -2.13 0.92
CA LEU A 32 3.75 -3.27 0.03
C LEU A 32 3.29 -3.07 -1.41
N PHE A 33 2.51 -2.04 -1.70
CA PHE A 33 2.12 -1.68 -3.07
C PHE A 33 2.65 -0.29 -3.39
N ALA A 34 3.60 -0.21 -4.33
CA ALA A 34 4.17 1.05 -4.80
C ALA A 34 3.05 2.02 -5.24
N GLY A 35 3.15 3.28 -4.85
CA GLY A 35 2.25 4.36 -5.26
C GLY A 35 0.95 4.50 -4.43
N TYR A 36 0.46 3.43 -3.80
CA TYR A 36 -0.83 3.50 -3.08
C TYR A 36 -0.80 4.37 -1.81
N GLY A 37 0.32 4.39 -1.09
CA GLY A 37 0.48 5.25 0.09
C GLY A 37 0.36 6.73 -0.26
N SER A 38 1.05 7.15 -1.32
CA SER A 38 1.04 8.53 -1.81
C SER A 38 -0.33 8.94 -2.35
N SER A 39 -0.97 8.08 -3.18
CA SER A 39 -2.31 8.37 -3.70
C SER A 39 -3.35 8.51 -2.59
N LEU A 40 -3.32 7.62 -1.59
CA LEU A 40 -4.23 7.68 -0.45
C LEU A 40 -3.93 8.89 0.46
N ALA A 41 -2.67 9.30 0.59
CA ALA A 41 -2.30 10.51 1.33
C ALA A 41 -2.84 11.78 0.66
N VAL A 42 -2.69 11.90 -0.66
CA VAL A 42 -3.19 13.07 -1.42
C VAL A 42 -4.71 13.10 -1.42
N GLY A 43 -5.37 11.98 -1.75
CA GLY A 43 -6.83 11.90 -1.71
C GLY A 43 -7.40 12.11 -0.30
N GLY A 44 -6.68 11.65 0.73
CA GLY A 44 -7.05 11.89 2.11
C GLY A 44 -6.91 13.36 2.54
N ALA A 45 -5.92 14.09 2.00
CA ALA A 45 -5.75 15.52 2.24
C ALA A 45 -6.84 16.35 1.55
N ASP A 46 -7.15 16.03 0.30
CA ASP A 46 -8.22 16.67 -0.47
C ASP A 46 -9.58 16.50 0.22
N ARG A 47 -9.88 15.27 0.65
CA ARG A 47 -11.10 14.99 1.40
C ARG A 47 -11.14 15.69 2.75
N LEU A 48 -10.00 15.82 3.45
CA LEU A 48 -9.95 16.57 4.70
C LEU A 48 -10.40 18.03 4.49
N GLY A 49 -9.92 18.68 3.43
CA GLY A 49 -10.36 20.02 3.07
C GLY A 49 -11.87 20.08 2.82
N SER A 50 -12.38 19.14 2.03
CA SER A 50 -13.82 19.04 1.74
C SER A 50 -14.69 18.87 3.00
N GLU A 51 -14.27 18.04 3.94
CA GLU A 51 -15.02 17.79 5.19
C GLU A 51 -14.94 18.99 6.15
N LEU A 52 -13.82 19.72 6.17
CA LEU A 52 -13.69 20.96 6.95
C LEU A 52 -14.60 22.07 6.41
N ASP A 53 -14.70 22.21 5.08
CA ASP A 53 -15.59 23.18 4.44
C ASP A 53 -17.07 22.81 4.65
N ALA A 54 -17.40 21.51 4.66
CA ALA A 54 -18.75 21.02 4.89
C ALA A 54 -19.25 21.17 6.34
N HIS A 55 -18.34 21.32 7.32
CA HIS A 55 -18.65 21.43 8.74
C HIS A 55 -18.07 22.71 9.35
N PRO A 56 -18.56 23.90 8.93
CA PRO A 56 -18.02 25.17 9.40
C PRO A 56 -18.18 25.31 10.92
N GLY A 57 -17.06 25.52 11.61
CA GLY A 57 -17.03 25.69 13.07
C GLY A 57 -17.05 24.40 13.89
N ASP A 58 -17.35 23.24 13.28
CA ASP A 58 -17.32 21.93 13.96
C ASP A 58 -16.24 21.02 13.37
N ILE A 59 -15.01 21.26 13.83
CA ILE A 59 -13.85 20.45 13.45
C ILE A 59 -13.97 19.01 13.95
N GLY A 60 -14.66 18.78 15.08
CA GLY A 60 -14.83 17.44 15.62
C GLY A 60 -15.65 16.56 14.67
N ALA A 61 -16.78 17.10 14.20
CA ALA A 61 -17.62 16.44 13.21
C ALA A 61 -16.87 16.23 11.88
N ALA A 62 -16.17 17.25 11.37
CA ALA A 62 -15.37 17.16 10.15
C ALA A 62 -14.35 16.01 10.19
N LEU A 63 -13.56 15.93 11.26
CA LEU A 63 -12.52 14.92 11.42
C LEU A 63 -13.11 13.52 11.60
N THR A 64 -14.26 13.41 12.25
CA THR A 64 -14.97 12.13 12.41
C THR A 64 -15.49 11.64 11.06
N ALA A 65 -16.11 12.51 10.27
CA ALA A 65 -16.60 12.18 8.93
C ALA A 65 -15.46 11.79 7.97
N TRP A 66 -14.37 12.56 8.00
CA TRP A 66 -13.14 12.28 7.26
C TRP A 66 -12.55 10.91 7.60
N GLU A 67 -12.41 10.59 8.89
CA GLU A 67 -11.88 9.31 9.36
C GLU A 67 -12.78 8.13 8.92
N MET A 68 -14.09 8.26 9.07
CA MET A 68 -15.05 7.23 8.66
C MET A 68 -15.01 6.95 7.15
N ALA A 69 -14.81 7.98 6.32
CA ALA A 69 -14.73 7.82 4.87
C ALA A 69 -13.45 7.08 4.43
N LEU A 70 -12.30 7.38 5.05
CA LEU A 70 -10.99 6.85 4.64
C LEU A 70 -10.64 5.50 5.26
N ARG A 71 -11.10 5.22 6.48
CA ARG A 71 -10.73 4.02 7.24
C ARG A 71 -10.98 2.70 6.50
N PRO A 72 -12.14 2.48 5.84
CA PRO A 72 -12.40 1.23 5.13
C PRO A 72 -11.39 0.96 4.00
N GLU A 73 -11.01 2.00 3.26
CA GLU A 73 -10.06 1.87 2.17
C GLU A 73 -8.65 1.61 2.68
N ALA A 74 -8.19 2.40 3.64
CA ALA A 74 -6.87 2.24 4.27
C ALA A 74 -6.69 0.83 4.84
N GLU A 75 -7.66 0.34 5.62
CA GLU A 75 -7.63 -1.00 6.19
C GLU A 75 -7.64 -2.10 5.14
N ARG A 76 -8.43 -1.93 4.07
CA ARG A 76 -8.46 -2.89 2.95
C ARG A 76 -7.07 -3.01 2.32
N LYS A 77 -6.40 -1.89 2.07
CA LYS A 77 -5.04 -1.86 1.50
C LYS A 77 -4.01 -2.41 2.49
N GLN A 78 -4.14 -2.10 3.78
CA GLN A 78 -3.27 -2.67 4.80
C GLN A 78 -3.41 -4.20 4.90
N ARG A 79 -4.64 -4.73 4.89
CA ARG A 79 -4.92 -6.18 4.85
C ARG A 79 -4.33 -6.83 3.61
N LEU A 80 -4.48 -6.22 2.44
CA LEU A 80 -3.84 -6.70 1.20
C LEU A 80 -2.32 -6.75 1.35
N GLY A 81 -1.70 -5.70 1.89
CA GLY A 81 -0.27 -5.67 2.22
C GLY A 81 0.12 -6.86 3.10
N ARG A 82 -0.56 -7.08 4.22
CA ARG A 82 -0.27 -8.22 5.13
C ARG A 82 -0.35 -9.57 4.41
N ARG A 83 -1.34 -9.77 3.52
CA ARG A 83 -1.51 -11.02 2.75
C ARG A 83 -0.37 -11.25 1.77
N VAL A 84 0.09 -10.22 1.07
CA VAL A 84 1.13 -10.36 0.04
C VAL A 84 2.55 -10.31 0.60
N LYS A 85 2.72 -10.00 1.90
CA LYS A 85 4.03 -9.95 2.58
C LYS A 85 4.88 -11.20 2.32
N GLY A 86 4.28 -12.40 2.35
CA GLY A 86 5.01 -13.65 2.13
C GLY A 86 5.57 -13.84 0.72
N VAL A 87 5.02 -13.14 -0.27
CA VAL A 87 5.48 -13.17 -1.67
C VAL A 87 6.62 -12.17 -1.89
N TYR A 88 6.51 -10.97 -1.31
CA TYR A 88 7.48 -9.89 -1.52
C TYR A 88 8.64 -9.89 -0.51
N ALA A 89 8.41 -10.39 0.70
CA ALA A 89 9.42 -10.57 1.74
C ALA A 89 9.31 -11.99 2.34
N PRO A 90 9.71 -13.03 1.59
CA PRO A 90 9.62 -14.40 2.04
C PRO A 90 10.63 -14.64 3.18
N ALA A 91 10.14 -15.12 4.32
CA ALA A 91 10.97 -15.40 5.48
C ALA A 91 11.87 -16.64 5.32
N ASN A 92 11.58 -17.50 4.33
CA ASN A 92 12.30 -18.76 4.10
C ASN A 92 13.20 -18.66 2.84
N PRO A 93 14.52 -18.91 2.97
CA PRO A 93 15.46 -18.96 1.84
C PRO A 93 15.04 -19.90 0.70
N LEU A 94 14.35 -21.00 1.02
CA LEU A 94 13.88 -21.97 0.03
C LEU A 94 12.72 -21.39 -0.80
N LEU A 95 11.84 -20.64 -0.15
CA LEU A 95 10.71 -19.98 -0.79
C LEU A 95 11.18 -18.81 -1.68
N LEU A 96 12.21 -18.07 -1.25
CA LEU A 96 12.92 -17.09 -2.08
C LEU A 96 13.52 -17.72 -3.35
N TRP A 97 14.07 -18.93 -3.24
CA TRP A 97 14.62 -19.64 -4.38
C TRP A 97 13.52 -20.06 -5.37
N LEU A 98 12.39 -20.56 -4.85
CA LEU A 98 11.22 -20.92 -5.66
C LEU A 98 10.56 -19.72 -6.34
N THR A 99 10.40 -18.58 -5.65
CA THR A 99 9.80 -17.37 -6.26
C THR A 99 10.67 -16.76 -7.36
N GLN A 100 11.99 -17.04 -7.37
CA GLN A 100 12.89 -16.61 -8.44
C GLN A 100 12.94 -17.56 -9.65
N LEU A 101 12.41 -18.79 -9.55
CA LEU A 101 12.44 -19.74 -10.66
C LEU A 101 11.77 -19.24 -11.94
N PRO A 102 10.57 -18.62 -11.93
CA PRO A 102 9.94 -18.14 -13.15
C PRO A 102 10.78 -17.09 -13.88
N LEU A 103 11.40 -16.16 -13.13
CA LEU A 103 12.29 -15.15 -13.69
C LEU A 103 13.56 -15.76 -14.29
N ARG A 104 14.14 -16.77 -13.62
CA ARG A 104 15.32 -17.50 -14.13
C ARG A 104 14.99 -18.36 -15.34
N LEU A 105 13.81 -18.98 -15.36
CA LEU A 105 13.32 -19.78 -16.49
C LEU A 105 12.96 -18.89 -17.69
N ALA A 106 12.40 -17.70 -17.47
CA ALA A 106 12.13 -16.72 -18.51
C ALA A 106 13.41 -16.17 -19.16
N ALA A 107 14.52 -16.14 -18.42
CA ALA A 107 15.84 -15.77 -18.94
C ALA A 107 16.49 -16.87 -19.79
N LEU A 108 15.96 -18.10 -19.80
CA LEU A 108 16.49 -19.16 -20.64
C LEU A 108 16.28 -18.83 -22.13
N PRO A 109 17.30 -19.03 -22.98
CA PRO A 109 17.25 -18.63 -24.38
C PRO A 109 16.13 -19.31 -25.17
N ALA A 110 15.70 -20.52 -24.80
CA ALA A 110 14.58 -21.22 -25.43
C ALA A 110 13.21 -20.59 -25.07
N VAL A 111 12.99 -20.28 -23.80
CA VAL A 111 11.74 -19.66 -23.31
C VAL A 111 11.63 -18.22 -23.79
N ARG A 112 12.72 -17.45 -23.72
CA ARG A 112 12.81 -16.10 -24.28
C ARG A 112 12.48 -16.09 -25.78
N ARG A 113 13.04 -17.04 -26.54
CA ARG A 113 12.83 -17.15 -28.00
C ARG A 113 11.40 -17.60 -28.34
N TYR A 114 10.77 -18.40 -27.50
CA TYR A 114 9.35 -18.78 -27.61
C TYR A 114 8.40 -17.61 -27.32
N MET A 115 8.62 -16.86 -26.22
CA MET A 115 7.78 -15.72 -25.87
C MET A 115 7.84 -14.58 -26.90
N ILE A 116 9.04 -14.28 -27.41
CA ILE A 116 9.24 -13.27 -28.47
C ILE A 116 8.50 -13.68 -29.76
N ARG A 117 8.53 -14.97 -30.13
CA ARG A 117 7.80 -15.49 -31.31
C ARG A 117 6.28 -15.40 -31.15
N ARG A 118 5.76 -15.51 -29.92
CA ARG A 118 4.32 -15.46 -29.63
C ARG A 118 3.76 -14.03 -29.59
N PHE A 119 4.57 -13.04 -29.16
CA PHE A 119 4.13 -11.64 -28.99
C PHE A 119 4.34 -10.74 -30.22
N ILE A 120 5.23 -11.09 -31.18
CA ILE A 120 5.49 -10.27 -32.38
C ILE A 120 4.51 -10.60 -33.55
N LYS A 121 3.66 -11.62 -33.41
CA LYS A 121 2.60 -11.98 -34.39
C LYS A 121 1.19 -11.85 -33.81
N GLY A 122 0.95 -10.82 -32.99
CA GLY A 122 -0.37 -10.43 -32.50
C GLY A 122 -0.74 -9.07 -33.06
#